data_AF-A0A2N7Q7R3-F1
#
_entry.id   AF-A0A2N7Q7R3-F1
#
_cell.length_a   1.000
_cell.length_b   1.000
_cell.length_c   1.000
_cell.angle_alpha   90.00
_cell.angle_beta   90.00
_cell.angle_gamma   90.00
#
_symmetry.space_group_name_H-M   'P 1'
#
loop_
_entity.id
_entity.type
_entity.pdbx_description
1 polymer ?
#
loop_
_entity_poly.entity_id
_entity_poly.type
_entity_poly.pdbx_seq_one_letter_code
_entity_poly.pdbx_strand_id
1 'polypeptide(L)'
;MFDNMNIPLNLFFENLEKEKIAELFKNVFPWEPLKVLKIYLLDIISDLPKEIPIGVPLSESLFFTTEGEIIPLKEIDIYDEEYYFRGKKIEGAILKAGAILTGRKIFFEKDVVVEPFSLISSPAYFSKGTQIRHGAYVRGSIYTGEKAVIGHATEVKNSIFFSSAKAPHFAYVGDSILGNNVNLGAGTKLANLKFSKKNIILKINSETIDTGLKKFGAILGDRCQTGCNSVLQPGTLLGKESYVYPNRVCGPGYFLPGTKIK
;
A
#
# COMPACT_ATOMS: atom_id res chain seq x y z
N MET A 1 10.03 -28.29 5.94
CA MET A 1 10.23 -28.82 4.57
C MET A 1 10.06 -27.67 3.56
N PHE A 2 10.82 -26.58 3.72
CA PHE A 2 10.76 -25.35 2.90
C PHE A 2 12.15 -24.93 2.38
N ASP A 3 13.15 -25.81 2.44
CA ASP A 3 14.56 -25.49 2.19
C ASP A 3 14.91 -25.18 0.72
N ASN A 4 13.93 -25.16 -0.19
CA ASN A 4 14.12 -24.78 -1.59
C ASN A 4 13.07 -23.75 -2.03
N MET A 5 13.02 -22.57 -1.38
CA MET A 5 12.31 -21.45 -2.01
C MET A 5 13.07 -21.03 -3.27
N ASN A 6 12.56 -21.40 -4.44
CA ASN A 6 13.16 -21.07 -5.74
C ASN A 6 13.16 -19.57 -6.09
N ILE A 7 12.59 -18.72 -5.24
CA ILE A 7 12.69 -17.26 -5.36
C ILE A 7 13.09 -16.65 -4.01
N PRO A 8 14.38 -16.33 -3.83
CA PRO A 8 14.84 -15.60 -2.66
C PRO A 8 14.20 -14.21 -2.53
N LEU A 9 13.69 -13.87 -1.34
CA LEU A 9 13.05 -12.58 -1.06
C LEU A 9 14.01 -11.39 -1.21
N ASN A 10 15.30 -11.59 -0.98
CA ASN A 10 16.34 -10.56 -1.10
C ASN A 10 16.56 -10.06 -2.55
N LEU A 11 15.99 -10.75 -3.55
CA LEU A 11 15.93 -10.31 -4.94
C LEU A 11 14.88 -9.21 -5.14
N PHE A 12 13.94 -9.08 -4.20
CA PHE A 12 12.89 -8.07 -4.22
C PHE A 12 13.11 -7.02 -3.14
N PHE A 13 13.30 -7.44 -1.89
CA PHE A 13 13.17 -6.58 -0.74
C PHE A 13 14.42 -6.61 0.13
N GLU A 14 14.88 -5.43 0.52
CA GLU A 14 15.98 -5.22 1.45
C GLU A 14 15.43 -4.71 2.79
N ASN A 15 16.11 -5.07 3.88
CA ASN A 15 15.78 -4.64 5.24
C ASN A 15 14.32 -4.89 5.66
N LEU A 16 13.72 -6.03 5.24
CA LEU A 16 12.34 -6.39 5.58
C LEU A 16 12.08 -6.37 7.10
N GLU A 17 13.09 -6.67 7.91
CA GLU A 17 13.02 -6.66 9.37
C GLU A 17 12.66 -5.30 9.98
N LYS A 18 12.75 -4.21 9.22
CA LYS A 18 12.33 -2.87 9.65
C LYS A 18 10.83 -2.62 9.47
N GLU A 19 10.17 -3.40 8.61
CA GLU A 19 8.73 -3.27 8.36
C GLU A 19 7.95 -4.00 9.46
N LYS A 20 6.81 -3.44 9.91
CA LYS A 20 6.01 -4.05 10.99
C LYS A 20 5.45 -5.42 10.63
N ILE A 21 5.28 -5.68 9.34
CA ILE A 21 4.73 -6.93 8.80
C ILE A 21 5.81 -7.95 8.40
N ALA A 22 7.08 -7.74 8.79
CA ALA A 22 8.21 -8.59 8.41
C ALA A 22 7.97 -10.09 8.63
N GLU A 23 7.25 -10.42 9.71
CA GLU A 23 6.91 -11.80 10.06
C GLU A 23 6.07 -12.53 9.02
N LEU A 24 5.25 -11.80 8.24
CA LEU A 24 4.46 -12.38 7.15
C LEU A 24 5.33 -12.92 6.01
N PHE A 25 6.59 -12.46 5.92
CA PHE A 25 7.53 -12.82 4.86
C PHE A 25 8.51 -13.94 5.26
N LYS A 26 8.43 -14.48 6.48
CA LYS A 26 9.36 -15.53 6.93
C LYS A 26 9.10 -16.86 6.22
N ASN A 27 10.09 -17.34 5.45
CA ASN A 27 10.08 -18.65 4.79
C ASN A 27 8.90 -18.88 3.84
N VAL A 28 8.47 -17.84 3.12
CA VAL A 28 7.36 -17.89 2.17
C VAL A 28 7.69 -17.22 0.83
N PHE A 29 6.92 -17.53 -0.21
CA PHE A 29 7.03 -16.82 -1.48
C PHE A 29 6.66 -15.34 -1.34
N PRO A 30 7.18 -14.45 -2.21
CA PRO A 30 6.94 -13.00 -2.12
C PRO A 30 5.47 -12.56 -2.09
N TRP A 31 4.54 -13.36 -2.62
CA TRP A 31 3.11 -13.04 -2.69
C TRP A 31 2.28 -13.63 -1.54
N GLU A 32 2.81 -14.56 -0.75
CA GLU A 32 2.05 -15.21 0.34
C GLU A 32 1.47 -14.22 1.36
N PRO A 33 2.15 -13.12 1.74
CA PRO A 33 1.56 -12.11 2.63
C PRO A 33 0.21 -11.58 2.16
N LEU A 34 -0.03 -11.48 0.84
CA LEU A 34 -1.31 -11.00 0.29
C LEU A 34 -2.50 -11.90 0.63
N LYS A 35 -2.27 -13.17 0.96
CA LYS A 35 -3.33 -14.12 1.33
C LYS A 35 -3.85 -13.89 2.75
N VAL A 36 -2.97 -13.45 3.64
CA VAL A 36 -3.25 -13.34 5.08
C VAL A 36 -3.36 -11.90 5.57
N LEU A 37 -2.94 -10.92 4.76
CA LEU A 37 -2.90 -9.50 5.10
C LEU A 37 -4.21 -9.00 5.73
N LYS A 38 -5.36 -9.38 5.18
CA LYS A 38 -6.66 -8.95 5.73
C LYS A 38 -6.84 -9.39 7.19
N ILE A 39 -6.59 -10.67 7.46
CA ILE A 39 -6.80 -11.27 8.80
C ILE A 39 -5.79 -10.64 9.76
N TYR A 40 -4.53 -10.60 9.36
CA TYR A 40 -3.46 -9.98 10.12
C TYR A 40 -3.81 -8.53 10.55
N LEU A 41 -4.26 -7.70 9.61
CA LEU A 41 -4.64 -6.31 9.90
C LEU A 41 -5.87 -6.21 10.82
N LEU A 42 -6.85 -7.11 10.69
CA LEU A 42 -8.01 -7.12 11.58
C LEU A 42 -7.63 -7.45 13.03
N ASP A 43 -6.61 -8.29 13.20
CA ASP A 43 -6.12 -8.72 14.52
C ASP A 43 -5.33 -7.62 15.22
N ILE A 44 -4.48 -6.88 14.50
CA ILE A 44 -3.61 -5.86 15.13
C ILE A 44 -4.24 -4.47 15.25
N ILE A 45 -5.27 -4.15 14.45
CA ILE A 45 -5.88 -2.82 14.45
C ILE A 45 -7.05 -2.77 15.45
N SER A 46 -7.00 -1.83 16.38
CA SER A 46 -8.15 -1.47 17.23
C SER A 46 -9.21 -0.68 16.44
N ASP A 47 -10.46 -0.72 16.90
CA ASP A 47 -11.52 0.07 16.26
C ASP A 47 -11.33 1.57 16.52
N LEU A 48 -11.59 2.37 15.49
CA LEU A 48 -11.73 3.83 15.63
C LEU A 48 -12.81 4.20 16.65
N PRO A 49 -12.64 5.32 17.38
CA PRO A 49 -13.62 5.81 18.34
C PRO A 49 -15.04 5.92 17.75
N LYS A 50 -16.06 5.71 18.59
CA LYS A 50 -17.46 5.58 18.13
C LYS A 50 -17.98 6.86 17.48
N GLU A 51 -17.43 7.99 17.90
CA GLU A 51 -17.77 9.36 17.50
C GLU A 51 -17.37 9.64 16.06
N ILE A 52 -16.41 8.88 15.50
CA ILE A 52 -16.01 9.01 14.10
C ILE A 52 -17.12 8.45 13.20
N PRO A 53 -17.69 9.28 12.30
CA PRO A 53 -18.76 8.84 11.42
C PRO A 53 -18.22 7.88 10.36
N ILE A 54 -19.03 6.88 10.01
CA ILE A 54 -18.72 5.87 8.99
C ILE A 54 -19.73 5.97 7.86
N GLY A 55 -19.27 5.91 6.62
CA GLY A 55 -20.09 5.90 5.41
C GLY A 55 -20.58 7.28 4.97
N VAL A 56 -20.21 8.35 5.69
CA VAL A 56 -20.52 9.75 5.33
C VAL A 56 -19.24 10.59 5.34
N PRO A 57 -19.19 11.70 4.57
CA PRO A 57 -18.04 12.60 4.59
C PRO A 57 -17.85 13.26 5.96
N LEU A 58 -16.60 13.41 6.39
CA LEU A 58 -16.25 14.23 7.56
C LEU A 58 -16.69 15.67 7.34
N SER A 59 -17.44 16.25 8.28
CA SER A 59 -17.95 17.62 8.20
C SER A 59 -16.89 18.69 8.43
N GLU A 60 -15.82 18.36 9.14
CA GLU A 60 -14.67 19.22 9.39
C GLU A 60 -13.36 18.41 9.40
N SER A 61 -12.23 19.11 9.35
CA SER A 61 -10.92 18.48 9.45
C SER A 61 -10.63 18.11 10.91
N LEU A 62 -10.10 16.92 11.13
CA LEU A 62 -9.82 16.35 12.44
C LEU A 62 -8.33 16.03 12.57
N PHE A 63 -7.83 16.14 13.79
CA PHE A 63 -6.53 15.69 14.23
C PHE A 63 -6.70 14.49 15.16
N PHE A 64 -6.08 13.37 14.81
CA PHE A 64 -6.09 12.12 15.56
C PHE A 64 -4.75 11.98 16.28
N THR A 65 -4.72 12.21 17.58
CA THR A 65 -3.49 12.13 18.37
C THR A 65 -3.00 10.69 18.49
N THR A 66 -1.70 10.50 18.74
CA THR A 66 -1.11 9.19 19.05
C THR A 66 -1.64 8.57 20.34
N GLU A 67 -2.20 9.38 21.23
CA GLU A 67 -2.81 8.98 22.49
C GLU A 67 -4.29 8.58 22.35
N GLY A 68 -4.88 8.75 21.15
CA GLY A 68 -6.25 8.33 20.84
C GLY A 68 -7.31 9.41 21.02
N GLU A 69 -6.94 10.65 21.35
CA GLU A 69 -7.82 11.81 21.33
C GLU A 69 -8.08 12.30 19.90
N ILE A 70 -9.31 12.76 19.64
CA ILE A 70 -9.72 13.39 18.38
C ILE A 70 -10.04 14.85 18.65
N ILE A 71 -9.37 15.75 17.92
CA ILE A 71 -9.46 17.18 18.12
C ILE A 71 -9.80 17.84 16.78
N PRO A 72 -10.74 18.80 16.71
CA PRO A 72 -10.94 19.60 15.52
C PRO A 72 -9.63 20.28 15.09
N LEU A 73 -9.22 20.14 13.82
CA LEU A 73 -7.93 20.64 13.35
C LEU A 73 -7.79 22.16 13.54
N LYS A 74 -8.90 22.91 13.53
CA LYS A 74 -8.94 24.36 13.78
C LYS A 74 -8.49 24.76 15.19
N GLU A 75 -8.45 23.82 16.14
CA GLU A 75 -7.98 24.03 17.51
C GLU A 75 -6.48 23.68 17.68
N ILE A 76 -5.83 23.24 16.60
CA ILE A 76 -4.42 22.85 16.58
C ILE A 76 -3.60 24.00 16.03
N ASP A 77 -2.65 24.48 16.84
CA ASP A 77 -1.64 25.41 16.37
C ASP A 77 -0.54 24.65 15.63
N ILE A 78 -0.15 25.13 14.44
CA ILE A 78 0.86 24.50 13.58
C ILE A 78 2.01 25.49 13.38
N TYR A 79 3.20 25.13 13.86
CA TYR A 79 4.43 25.92 13.72
C TYR A 79 5.58 25.00 13.32
N ASP A 80 6.34 25.34 12.28
CA ASP A 80 7.51 24.56 11.80
C ASP A 80 7.25 23.04 11.68
N GLU A 81 6.11 22.67 11.09
CA GLU A 81 5.67 21.27 10.91
C GLU A 81 5.37 20.50 12.22
N GLU A 82 5.31 21.19 13.35
CA GLU A 82 4.93 20.65 14.65
C GLU A 82 3.50 21.06 15.04
N TYR A 83 2.83 20.20 15.82
CA TYR A 83 1.44 20.39 16.24
C TYR A 83 1.36 20.67 17.74
N TYR A 84 0.57 21.67 18.11
CA TYR A 84 0.35 22.07 19.50
C TYR A 84 -1.14 22.16 19.81
N PHE A 85 -1.55 21.59 20.94
CA PHE A 85 -2.90 21.75 21.49
C PHE A 85 -2.81 22.31 22.90
N ARG A 86 -3.41 23.49 23.11
CA ARG A 86 -3.36 24.24 24.39
C ARG A 86 -1.93 24.44 24.91
N GLY A 87 -1.01 24.77 23.99
CA GLY A 87 0.40 25.00 24.29
C GLY A 87 1.25 23.74 24.53
N LYS A 88 0.68 22.53 24.43
CA LYS A 88 1.43 21.28 24.53
C LYS A 88 1.68 20.70 23.16
N LYS A 89 2.92 20.29 22.89
CA LYS A 89 3.26 19.54 21.67
C LYS A 89 2.55 18.19 21.67
N ILE A 90 1.95 17.85 20.54
CA ILE A 90 1.24 16.60 20.30
C ILE A 90 1.71 15.98 18.97
N GLU A 91 1.53 14.68 18.82
CA GLU A 91 1.79 13.95 17.58
C GLU A 91 0.49 13.27 17.12
N GLY A 92 0.32 13.11 15.81
CA GLY A 92 -0.93 12.55 15.31
C GLY A 92 -1.09 12.63 13.80
N ALA A 93 -2.26 12.20 13.33
CA ALA A 93 -2.65 12.20 11.92
C ALA A 93 -3.70 13.27 11.64
N ILE A 94 -3.68 13.83 10.43
CA ILE A 94 -4.67 14.79 9.96
C ILE A 94 -5.62 14.11 8.98
N LEU A 95 -6.91 14.17 9.28
CA LEU A 95 -7.97 13.79 8.35
C LEU A 95 -8.72 15.04 7.92
N LYS A 96 -8.59 15.43 6.65
CA LYS A 96 -9.24 16.63 6.14
C LYS A 96 -10.74 16.42 5.92
N ALA A 97 -11.51 17.50 6.07
CA ALA A 97 -12.94 17.53 5.77
C ALA A 97 -13.24 16.91 4.38
N GLY A 98 -14.35 16.19 4.29
CA GLY A 98 -14.78 15.51 3.06
C GLY A 98 -14.18 14.11 2.85
N ALA A 99 -13.16 13.69 3.60
CA ALA A 99 -12.72 12.28 3.59
C ALA A 99 -13.85 11.37 4.12
N ILE A 100 -13.92 10.14 3.60
CA ILE A 100 -14.97 9.17 3.95
C ILE A 100 -14.30 7.88 4.42
N LEU A 101 -14.63 7.45 5.63
CA LEU A 101 -14.22 6.15 6.17
C LEU A 101 -15.41 5.19 6.08
N THR A 102 -15.24 3.96 5.60
CA THR A 102 -16.34 2.98 5.46
C THR A 102 -16.28 1.81 6.46
N GLY A 103 -15.30 1.83 7.37
CA GLY A 103 -15.20 0.87 8.45
C GLY A 103 -14.30 1.36 9.59
N ARG A 104 -14.32 0.65 10.72
CA ARG A 104 -13.65 1.08 11.96
C ARG A 104 -12.23 0.57 12.14
N LYS A 105 -11.86 -0.52 11.48
CA LYS A 105 -10.51 -1.11 11.56
C LYS A 105 -9.53 -0.34 10.67
N ILE A 106 -9.30 0.94 10.97
CA ILE A 106 -8.38 1.80 10.23
C ILE A 106 -7.46 2.47 11.23
N PHE A 107 -6.15 2.35 11.02
CA PHE A 107 -5.14 2.89 11.91
C PHE A 107 -4.25 3.90 11.17
N PHE A 108 -4.02 5.04 11.80
CA PHE A 108 -3.18 6.12 11.30
C PHE A 108 -2.08 6.39 12.32
N GLU A 109 -0.83 6.26 11.92
CA GLU A 109 0.30 6.75 12.71
C GLU A 109 0.48 8.26 12.60
N LYS A 110 1.42 8.79 13.38
CA LYS A 110 1.77 10.21 13.32
C LYS A 110 2.19 10.67 11.92
N ASP A 111 1.92 11.93 11.63
CA ASP A 111 2.22 12.62 10.38
C ASP A 111 1.47 12.05 9.16
N VAL A 112 0.54 11.10 9.34
CA VAL A 112 -0.34 10.67 8.25
C VAL A 112 -1.29 11.78 7.88
N VAL A 113 -1.44 12.04 6.58
CA VAL A 113 -2.35 13.05 6.05
C VAL A 113 -3.33 12.40 5.08
N VAL A 114 -4.62 12.54 5.39
CA VAL A 114 -5.73 12.15 4.52
C VAL A 114 -6.34 13.41 3.93
N GLU A 115 -6.27 13.54 2.61
CA GLU A 115 -6.81 14.68 1.86
C GLU A 115 -8.31 14.53 1.58
N PRO A 116 -9.00 15.63 1.22
CA PRO A 116 -10.44 15.61 0.98
C PRO A 116 -10.88 14.59 -0.06
N PHE A 117 -12.09 14.07 0.13
CA PHE A 117 -12.78 13.16 -0.80
C PHE A 117 -12.05 11.85 -1.09
N SER A 118 -11.03 11.48 -0.31
CA SER A 118 -10.54 10.11 -0.30
C SER A 118 -11.59 9.18 0.34
N LEU A 119 -11.78 8.00 -0.23
CA LEU A 119 -12.66 6.96 0.31
C LEU A 119 -11.81 5.81 0.85
N ILE A 120 -11.90 5.54 2.15
CA ILE A 120 -11.07 4.54 2.82
C ILE A 120 -11.93 3.45 3.47
N SER A 121 -11.76 2.23 2.97
CA SER A 121 -12.36 1.02 3.53
C SER A 121 -11.40 0.27 4.43
N SER A 122 -11.96 -0.38 5.45
CA SER A 122 -11.21 -1.23 6.38
C SER A 122 -10.95 -2.65 5.82
N PRO A 123 -9.96 -3.39 6.34
CA PRO A 123 -8.92 -2.92 7.27
C PRO A 123 -7.83 -2.13 6.55
N ALA A 124 -7.27 -1.09 7.17
CA ALA A 124 -6.16 -0.35 6.58
C ALA A 124 -5.20 0.20 7.65
N TYR A 125 -3.89 0.01 7.43
CA TYR A 125 -2.82 0.47 8.30
C TYR A 125 -1.95 1.49 7.57
N PHE A 126 -1.88 2.70 8.11
CA PHE A 126 -1.08 3.78 7.57
C PHE A 126 0.08 4.13 8.48
N SER A 127 1.30 3.77 8.09
CA SER A 127 2.50 4.08 8.88
C SER A 127 2.88 5.55 8.76
N LYS A 128 3.80 5.99 9.64
CA LYS A 128 4.21 7.37 9.81
C LYS A 128 4.42 8.12 8.49
N GLY A 129 3.84 9.31 8.38
CA GLY A 129 4.06 10.20 7.24
C GLY A 129 3.40 9.75 5.92
N THR A 130 2.53 8.73 5.95
CA THR A 130 1.80 8.30 4.75
C THR A 130 0.88 9.42 4.25
N GLN A 131 0.85 9.62 2.94
CA GLN A 131 -0.07 10.55 2.29
C GLN A 131 -1.14 9.79 1.52
N ILE A 132 -2.40 10.03 1.89
CA ILE A 132 -3.58 9.60 1.14
C ILE A 132 -4.16 10.84 0.48
N ARG A 133 -3.93 11.00 -0.81
CA ARG A 133 -4.22 12.23 -1.55
C ARG A 133 -5.67 12.30 -2.03
N HIS A 134 -6.04 13.48 -2.50
CA HIS A 134 -7.39 13.83 -2.92
C HIS A 134 -7.97 12.80 -3.89
N GLY A 135 -9.16 12.28 -3.58
CA GLY A 135 -9.87 11.31 -4.42
C GLY A 135 -9.25 9.92 -4.48
N ALA A 136 -8.25 9.59 -3.64
CA ALA A 136 -7.76 8.23 -3.50
C ALA A 136 -8.90 7.27 -3.10
N TYR A 137 -8.94 6.08 -3.69
CA TYR A 137 -9.91 5.05 -3.33
C TYR A 137 -9.19 3.83 -2.74
N VAL A 138 -9.21 3.74 -1.42
CA VAL A 138 -8.61 2.65 -0.65
C VAL A 138 -9.70 1.62 -0.32
N ARG A 139 -9.59 0.41 -0.90
CA ARG A 139 -10.63 -0.63 -0.82
C ARG A 139 -10.46 -1.63 0.31
N GLY A 140 -9.55 -1.35 1.24
CA GLY A 140 -9.23 -2.20 2.38
C GLY A 140 -8.20 -3.29 2.08
N SER A 141 -7.80 -3.96 3.16
CA SER A 141 -6.62 -4.83 3.24
C SER A 141 -5.35 -4.11 2.78
N ILE A 142 -5.10 -2.91 3.31
CA ILE A 142 -3.96 -2.09 2.91
C ILE A 142 -2.97 -1.97 4.07
N TYR A 143 -1.70 -2.21 3.78
CA TYR A 143 -0.59 -1.81 4.63
C TYR A 143 0.29 -0.84 3.88
N THR A 144 0.75 0.20 4.57
CA THR A 144 1.77 1.12 4.08
C THR A 144 2.90 1.22 5.10
N GLY A 145 4.15 1.20 4.64
CA GLY A 145 5.34 1.57 5.38
C GLY A 145 5.51 3.09 5.42
N GLU A 146 6.56 3.56 6.07
CA GLU A 146 6.73 4.99 6.33
C GLU A 146 6.76 5.82 5.04
N LYS A 147 6.11 6.99 5.03
CA LYS A 147 6.15 7.97 3.94
C LYS A 147 5.66 7.43 2.59
N ALA A 148 4.83 6.38 2.60
CA ALA A 148 4.18 5.90 1.39
C ALA A 148 3.19 6.94 0.83
N VAL A 149 2.89 6.85 -0.47
CA VAL A 149 1.95 7.77 -1.13
C VAL A 149 0.90 6.99 -1.91
N ILE A 150 -0.34 7.11 -1.47
CA ILE A 150 -1.52 6.72 -2.24
C ILE A 150 -2.09 8.00 -2.84
N GLY A 151 -1.89 8.15 -4.14
CA GLY A 151 -2.02 9.41 -4.83
C GLY A 151 -3.40 9.81 -5.30
N HIS A 152 -3.44 10.91 -6.06
CA HIS A 152 -4.68 11.48 -6.58
C HIS A 152 -5.36 10.48 -7.52
N ALA A 153 -6.64 10.20 -7.25
CA ALA A 153 -7.46 9.25 -8.02
C ALA A 153 -6.78 7.89 -8.24
N THR A 154 -5.91 7.49 -7.30
CA THR A 154 -5.31 6.16 -7.27
C THR A 154 -6.24 5.22 -6.51
N GLU A 155 -6.59 4.10 -7.14
CA GLU A 155 -7.33 3.01 -6.50
C GLU A 155 -6.37 1.93 -6.00
N VAL A 156 -6.50 1.55 -4.73
CA VAL A 156 -5.70 0.49 -4.12
C VAL A 156 -6.59 -0.55 -3.45
N LYS A 157 -6.21 -1.82 -3.54
CA LYS A 157 -6.92 -2.93 -2.88
C LYS A 157 -5.96 -4.05 -2.51
N ASN A 158 -6.10 -4.62 -1.31
CA ASN A 158 -5.35 -5.80 -0.87
C ASN A 158 -3.86 -5.72 -1.21
N SER A 159 -3.18 -4.67 -0.77
CA SER A 159 -1.85 -4.33 -1.25
C SER A 159 -0.96 -3.81 -0.13
N ILE A 160 0.33 -4.05 -0.30
CA ILE A 160 1.39 -3.65 0.62
C ILE A 160 2.26 -2.62 -0.10
N PHE A 161 2.46 -1.47 0.53
CA PHE A 161 3.41 -0.46 0.11
C PHE A 161 4.50 -0.44 1.18
N PHE A 162 5.75 -0.73 0.84
CA PHE A 162 6.85 -0.52 1.78
C PHE A 162 7.27 0.94 1.83
N SER A 163 8.24 1.23 2.69
CA SER A 163 8.68 2.58 2.99
C SER A 163 8.99 3.39 1.74
N SER A 164 8.41 4.59 1.66
CA SER A 164 8.52 5.55 0.56
C SER A 164 8.05 5.04 -0.82
N ALA A 165 7.27 3.96 -0.89
CA ALA A 165 6.63 3.51 -2.12
C ALA A 165 5.49 4.46 -2.54
N LYS A 166 5.37 4.76 -3.84
CA LYS A 166 4.47 5.80 -4.36
C LYS A 166 3.66 5.32 -5.54
N ALA A 167 2.34 5.50 -5.44
CA ALA A 167 1.40 5.44 -6.56
C ALA A 167 0.69 6.80 -6.69
N PRO A 168 1.41 7.84 -7.17
CA PRO A 168 1.05 9.24 -6.94
C PRO A 168 -0.12 9.75 -7.80
N HIS A 169 -0.41 9.16 -8.96
CA HIS A 169 -1.42 9.69 -9.88
C HIS A 169 -2.10 8.59 -10.72
N PHE A 170 -3.43 8.53 -10.68
CA PHE A 170 -4.27 7.76 -11.61
C PHE A 170 -3.91 6.27 -11.75
N ALA A 171 -3.38 5.68 -10.67
CA ALA A 171 -2.91 4.30 -10.68
C ALA A 171 -3.98 3.32 -10.19
N TYR A 172 -3.88 2.06 -10.62
CA TYR A 172 -4.61 0.96 -10.01
C TYR A 172 -3.61 -0.06 -9.44
N VAL A 173 -3.70 -0.32 -8.14
CA VAL A 173 -2.82 -1.23 -7.38
C VAL A 173 -3.69 -2.27 -6.68
N GLY A 174 -3.95 -3.39 -7.35
CA GLY A 174 -4.76 -4.49 -6.80
C GLY A 174 -3.92 -5.73 -6.51
N ASP A 175 -4.07 -6.31 -5.32
CA ASP A 175 -3.44 -7.58 -4.94
C ASP A 175 -1.92 -7.57 -5.23
N SER A 176 -1.22 -6.52 -4.79
CA SER A 176 0.16 -6.21 -5.19
C SER A 176 1.05 -5.80 -4.02
N ILE A 177 2.37 -5.93 -4.19
CA ILE A 177 3.37 -5.46 -3.23
C ILE A 177 4.33 -4.51 -3.93
N LEU A 178 4.48 -3.30 -3.40
CA LEU A 178 5.45 -2.32 -3.85
C LEU A 178 6.59 -2.22 -2.83
N GLY A 179 7.80 -2.51 -3.28
CA GLY A 179 9.03 -2.43 -2.50
C GLY A 179 9.38 -1.02 -2.05
N ASN A 180 10.43 -0.91 -1.24
CA ASN A 180 10.94 0.36 -0.74
C ASN A 180 11.27 1.30 -1.89
N ASN A 181 10.87 2.57 -1.80
CA ASN A 181 11.18 3.58 -2.82
C ASN A 181 10.71 3.24 -4.25
N VAL A 182 9.71 2.36 -4.40
CA VAL A 182 9.05 2.16 -5.70
C VAL A 182 8.32 3.43 -6.12
N ASN A 183 8.39 3.77 -7.40
CA ASN A 183 7.62 4.89 -7.95
C ASN A 183 6.84 4.46 -9.19
N LEU A 184 5.51 4.55 -9.12
CA LEU A 184 4.65 4.27 -10.26
C LEU A 184 4.42 5.55 -11.08
N GLY A 185 4.79 5.50 -12.36
CA GLY A 185 4.45 6.56 -13.30
C GLY A 185 2.93 6.77 -13.38
N ALA A 186 2.52 8.00 -13.66
CA ALA A 186 1.11 8.38 -13.72
C ALA A 186 0.35 7.44 -14.65
N GLY A 187 -0.80 6.95 -14.19
CA GLY A 187 -1.60 6.04 -15.01
C GLY A 187 -1.08 4.60 -15.07
N THR A 188 -0.17 4.16 -14.20
CA THR A 188 0.25 2.75 -14.13
C THR A 188 -0.87 1.84 -13.64
N LYS A 189 -1.09 0.70 -14.30
CA LYS A 189 -2.10 -0.30 -13.91
C LYS A 189 -1.43 -1.63 -13.55
N LEU A 190 -1.65 -2.11 -12.33
CA LEU A 190 -1.30 -3.46 -11.91
C LEU A 190 -2.56 -4.32 -12.04
N ALA A 191 -2.73 -4.94 -13.20
CA ALA A 191 -3.88 -5.80 -13.45
C ALA A 191 -3.78 -7.06 -12.59
N ASN A 192 -4.86 -7.41 -11.90
CA ASN A 192 -4.85 -8.51 -10.92
C ASN A 192 -5.72 -9.70 -11.30
N LEU A 193 -6.51 -9.64 -12.36
CA LEU A 193 -7.43 -10.73 -12.74
C LEU A 193 -7.26 -11.11 -14.21
N LYS A 194 -7.04 -12.39 -14.48
CA LYS A 194 -7.07 -12.94 -15.84
C LYS A 194 -8.50 -13.03 -16.36
N PHE A 195 -8.66 -12.91 -17.68
CA PHE A 195 -9.95 -13.16 -18.34
C PHE A 195 -10.52 -14.55 -18.04
N SER A 196 -9.66 -15.56 -17.94
CA SER A 196 -10.07 -16.94 -17.61
C SER A 196 -10.57 -17.12 -16.17
N LYS A 197 -10.35 -16.14 -15.28
CA LYS A 197 -10.71 -16.18 -13.85
C LYS A 197 -10.14 -17.39 -13.07
N LYS A 198 -9.15 -18.08 -13.64
CA LYS A 198 -8.39 -19.18 -13.01
C LYS A 198 -7.27 -18.63 -12.13
N ASN A 199 -6.76 -19.46 -11.23
CA ASN A 199 -5.58 -19.16 -10.42
C ASN A 199 -4.41 -18.70 -11.29
N ILE A 200 -3.60 -17.80 -10.74
CA ILE A 200 -2.37 -17.31 -11.36
C ILE A 200 -1.30 -18.39 -11.18
N ILE A 201 -0.80 -18.86 -12.31
CA ILE A 201 0.23 -19.89 -12.39
C ILE A 201 1.47 -19.20 -12.92
N LEU A 202 2.58 -19.33 -12.20
CA LEU A 202 3.87 -18.75 -12.57
C LEU A 202 4.80 -19.83 -13.08
N LYS A 203 5.53 -19.53 -14.16
CA LYS A 203 6.65 -20.35 -14.61
C LYS A 203 7.93 -19.65 -14.19
N ILE A 204 8.69 -20.31 -13.31
CA ILE A 204 9.92 -19.77 -12.73
C ILE A 204 11.00 -20.83 -12.97
N ASN A 205 12.00 -20.48 -13.76
CA ASN A 205 12.98 -21.44 -14.27
C ASN A 205 12.27 -22.64 -14.94
N SER A 206 12.59 -23.86 -14.51
CA SER A 206 11.98 -25.10 -15.01
C SER A 206 10.72 -25.51 -14.24
N GLU A 207 10.27 -24.71 -13.28
CA GLU A 207 9.15 -25.05 -12.41
C GLU A 207 7.89 -24.27 -12.75
N THR A 208 6.75 -24.92 -12.50
CA THR A 208 5.42 -24.31 -12.60
C THR A 208 4.80 -24.29 -11.22
N ILE A 209 4.53 -23.08 -10.72
CA ILE A 209 4.04 -22.84 -9.37
C ILE A 209 2.62 -22.28 -9.45
N ASP A 210 1.65 -22.94 -8.83
CA ASP A 210 0.33 -22.36 -8.57
C ASP A 210 0.41 -21.44 -7.35
N THR A 211 0.12 -20.16 -7.54
CA THR A 211 0.12 -19.18 -6.44
C THR A 211 -1.05 -19.40 -5.47
N GLY A 212 -2.08 -20.15 -5.87
CA GLY A 212 -3.34 -20.29 -5.14
C GLY A 212 -4.23 -19.04 -5.21
N LEU A 213 -3.82 -18.01 -5.95
CA LEU A 213 -4.51 -16.73 -6.02
C LEU A 213 -5.25 -16.59 -7.36
N LYS A 214 -6.58 -16.42 -7.31
CA LYS A 214 -7.36 -15.99 -8.50
C LYS A 214 -7.13 -14.54 -8.86
N LYS A 215 -6.87 -13.70 -7.85
CA LYS A 215 -6.50 -12.29 -8.01
C LYS A 215 -5.09 -12.08 -7.48
N PHE A 216 -4.17 -11.67 -8.35
CA PHE A 216 -2.80 -11.34 -8.00
C PHE A 216 -2.26 -10.37 -9.05
N GLY A 217 -1.91 -9.17 -8.62
CA GLY A 217 -1.38 -8.10 -9.45
C GLY A 217 0.11 -8.29 -9.70
N ALA A 218 0.94 -7.47 -9.07
CA ALA A 218 2.37 -7.50 -9.27
C ALA A 218 3.15 -7.39 -7.95
N ILE A 219 4.36 -7.94 -7.96
CA ILE A 219 5.38 -7.72 -6.94
C ILE A 219 6.46 -6.87 -7.60
N LEU A 220 6.66 -5.66 -7.09
CA LEU A 220 7.75 -4.78 -7.52
C LEU A 220 8.75 -4.72 -6.39
N GLY A 221 9.98 -5.17 -6.63
CA GLY A 221 11.06 -5.05 -5.68
C GLY A 221 11.46 -3.59 -5.42
N ASP A 222 12.32 -3.39 -4.44
CA ASP A 222 12.81 -2.10 -4.01
C ASP A 222 13.35 -1.29 -5.19
N ARG A 223 13.09 0.01 -5.20
CA ARG A 223 13.56 0.99 -6.19
C ARG A 223 13.13 0.68 -7.63
N CYS A 224 12.13 -0.19 -7.84
CA CYS A 224 11.53 -0.33 -9.16
C CYS A 224 10.81 0.97 -9.58
N GLN A 225 10.82 1.25 -10.88
CA GLN A 225 10.11 2.38 -11.45
C GLN A 225 9.28 1.96 -12.66
N THR A 226 8.06 2.48 -12.76
CA THR A 226 7.26 2.37 -13.98
C THR A 226 7.12 3.73 -14.65
N GLY A 227 7.12 3.74 -15.98
CA GLY A 227 6.79 4.91 -16.77
C GLY A 227 5.29 5.17 -16.76
N CYS A 228 4.91 6.34 -17.27
CA CYS A 228 3.50 6.68 -17.38
C CYS A 228 2.75 5.68 -18.28
N ASN A 229 1.52 5.37 -17.89
CA ASN A 229 0.62 4.45 -18.58
C ASN A 229 1.18 3.03 -18.84
N SER A 230 2.18 2.60 -18.07
CA SER A 230 2.62 1.20 -18.11
C SER A 230 1.56 0.26 -17.52
N VAL A 231 1.52 -0.98 -18.01
CA VAL A 231 0.63 -2.03 -17.50
C VAL A 231 1.48 -3.21 -17.06
N LEU A 232 1.26 -3.70 -15.84
CA LEU A 232 1.83 -4.96 -15.39
C LEU A 232 0.71 -5.99 -15.36
N GLN A 233 0.93 -7.13 -16.02
CA GLN A 233 -0.06 -8.21 -16.10
C GLN A 233 -0.15 -8.99 -14.77
N PRO A 234 -1.26 -9.71 -14.53
CA PRO A 234 -1.42 -10.51 -13.32
C PRO A 234 -0.29 -11.52 -13.13
N GLY A 235 0.36 -11.50 -11.97
CA GLY A 235 1.50 -12.36 -11.65
C GLY A 235 2.85 -11.84 -12.15
N THR A 236 3.00 -10.53 -12.36
CA THR A 236 4.31 -9.92 -12.69
C THR A 236 5.18 -9.83 -11.43
N LEU A 237 6.38 -10.40 -11.45
CA LEU A 237 7.36 -10.29 -10.37
C LEU A 237 8.62 -9.58 -10.88
N LEU A 238 8.76 -8.29 -10.58
CA LEU A 238 9.96 -7.50 -10.90
C LEU A 238 10.93 -7.50 -9.73
N GLY A 239 12.13 -8.05 -9.92
CA GLY A 239 13.23 -7.89 -8.97
C GLY A 239 13.61 -6.42 -8.79
N LYS A 240 14.27 -6.10 -7.67
CA LYS A 240 14.64 -4.73 -7.30
C LYS A 240 15.40 -3.99 -8.41
N GLU A 241 15.28 -2.67 -8.42
CA GLU A 241 15.95 -1.78 -9.38
C GLU A 241 15.56 -2.02 -10.85
N SER A 242 14.39 -2.63 -11.09
CA SER A 242 13.87 -2.84 -12.45
C SER A 242 13.06 -1.63 -12.93
N TYR A 243 12.99 -1.47 -14.26
CA TYR A 243 12.32 -0.36 -14.91
C TYR A 243 11.32 -0.87 -15.95
N VAL A 244 10.10 -0.34 -15.93
CA VAL A 244 9.12 -0.51 -17.02
C VAL A 244 8.99 0.82 -17.74
N TYR A 245 9.26 0.86 -19.04
CA TYR A 245 9.24 2.11 -19.79
C TYR A 245 7.80 2.60 -20.01
N PRO A 246 7.59 3.90 -20.28
CA PRO A 246 6.25 4.46 -20.53
C PRO A 246 5.51 3.69 -21.63
N ASN A 247 4.20 3.50 -21.45
CA ASN A 247 3.32 2.77 -22.36
C ASN A 247 3.71 1.30 -22.63
N ARG A 248 4.56 0.69 -21.79
CA ARG A 248 4.91 -0.73 -21.93
C ARG A 248 4.04 -1.64 -21.09
N VAL A 249 3.88 -2.86 -21.61
CA VAL A 249 3.20 -3.96 -20.93
C VAL A 249 4.26 -4.94 -20.45
N CYS A 250 4.35 -5.12 -19.13
CA CYS A 250 5.14 -6.19 -18.54
C CYS A 250 4.27 -7.46 -18.43
N GLY A 251 4.74 -8.55 -19.04
CA GLY A 251 4.07 -9.85 -18.96
C GLY A 251 4.17 -10.48 -17.57
N PRO A 252 3.43 -11.57 -17.33
CA PRO A 252 3.53 -12.34 -16.09
C PRO A 252 4.87 -13.06 -16.01
N GLY A 253 5.27 -13.43 -14.79
CA GLY A 253 6.47 -14.22 -14.55
C GLY A 253 7.52 -13.45 -13.76
N TYR A 254 8.70 -14.07 -13.68
CA TYR A 254 9.80 -13.59 -12.86
C TYR A 254 10.86 -12.88 -13.68
N PHE A 255 11.18 -11.64 -13.29
CA PHE A 255 12.21 -10.80 -13.89
C PHE A 255 13.29 -10.50 -12.86
N LEU A 256 14.55 -10.70 -13.23
CA LEU A 256 15.69 -10.50 -12.36
C LEU A 256 15.87 -9.01 -11.98
N PRO A 257 16.58 -8.71 -10.87
CA PRO A 257 16.96 -7.34 -10.53
C PRO A 257 17.62 -6.60 -11.69
N GLY A 258 17.34 -5.29 -11.81
CA GLY A 258 17.90 -4.45 -12.87
C GLY A 258 17.28 -4.63 -14.26
N THR A 259 16.23 -5.44 -14.40
CA THR A 259 15.57 -5.68 -15.70
C THR A 259 14.95 -4.40 -16.24
N LYS A 260 15.08 -4.17 -17.56
CA LYS A 260 14.45 -3.04 -18.26
C LYS A 260 13.44 -3.57 -19.27
N ILE A 261 12.15 -3.34 -19.01
CA ILE A 261 11.05 -3.66 -19.92
C ILE A 261 10.87 -2.46 -20.85
N LYS A 262 11.39 -2.59 -22.07
CA LYS A 262 11.55 -1.50 -23.03
C LYS A 262 10.45 -1.42 -24.08
#